data_AF-A0A4Q2QQR3-F1
#
_entry.id   AF-A0A4Q2QQR3-F1
#
_cell.length_a   1.000
_cell.length_b   1.000
_cell.length_c   1.000
_cell.angle_alpha   90.00
_cell.angle_beta   90.00
_cell.angle_gamma   90.00
#
_symmetry.space_group_name_H-M   'P 1'
#
loop_
_entity.id
_entity.type
_entity.pdbx_description
1 polymer ?
#
loop_
_entity_poly.entity_id
_entity_poly.type
_entity_poly.pdbx_seq_one_letter_code
_entity_poly.pdbx_strand_id
1 'polypeptide(L)'
;KNAMPLLNRYRNEICSFNDDIQGTAAVTVGTLIAASRAAGGQLSEKKIVFLGAGSAGCGIAEMIIAQTQREGLSEEAARQKVFMVDRFGLLTDKMPNLLPFQTKLVQKRENLSDWDTDSDVLSLLDVVRNVKP
;
A
#
# COMPACT_ATOMS: atom_id res chain seq x y z
N LYS A 1 -7.11 -16.12 -3.83
CA LYS A 1 -8.58 -16.22 -4.04
C LYS A 1 -9.37 -16.43 -2.74
N ASN A 2 -8.99 -17.35 -1.85
CA ASN A 2 -9.83 -17.72 -0.69
C ASN A 2 -9.39 -17.10 0.66
N ALA A 3 -8.11 -16.77 0.83
CA ALA A 3 -7.58 -16.35 2.14
C ALA A 3 -8.27 -15.10 2.70
N MET A 4 -8.38 -14.03 1.92
CA MET A 4 -9.01 -12.78 2.37
C MET A 4 -10.53 -12.92 2.63
N PRO A 5 -11.33 -13.57 1.75
CA PRO A 5 -12.73 -13.85 2.06
C PRO A 5 -12.94 -14.66 3.36
N LEU A 6 -12.13 -15.71 3.58
CA LEU A 6 -12.22 -16.52 4.79
C LEU A 6 -11.84 -15.73 6.04
N LEU A 7 -10.76 -14.94 5.97
CA LEU A 7 -10.35 -14.07 7.06
C LEU A 7 -11.47 -13.07 7.43
N ASN A 8 -12.06 -12.40 6.44
CA ASN A 8 -13.13 -11.44 6.69
C ASN A 8 -14.39 -12.08 7.27
N ARG A 9 -14.71 -13.32 6.88
CA ARG A 9 -15.87 -14.05 7.40
C ARG A 9 -15.70 -14.45 8.86
N TYR A 10 -14.56 -15.03 9.23
CA TYR A 10 -14.43 -15.74 10.51
C TYR A 10 -13.70 -14.96 11.62
N ARG A 11 -12.95 -13.90 11.30
CA ARG A 11 -12.11 -13.17 12.29
C ARG A 11 -12.86 -12.61 13.50
N ASN A 12 -14.16 -12.39 13.39
CA ASN A 12 -15.01 -11.86 14.46
C ASN A 12 -15.96 -12.93 15.05
N GLU A 13 -15.92 -14.16 14.53
CA GLU A 13 -16.78 -15.27 14.95
C GLU A 13 -15.99 -16.31 15.77
N ILE A 14 -14.72 -16.54 15.40
CA ILE A 14 -13.79 -17.41 16.10
C ILE A 14 -12.43 -16.72 16.20
N CYS A 15 -11.71 -16.95 17.30
CA CYS A 15 -10.34 -16.48 17.49
C CYS A 15 -9.44 -17.07 16.41
N SER A 16 -9.23 -16.31 15.35
CA SER A 16 -8.54 -16.74 14.14
C SER A 16 -7.83 -15.57 13.48
N PHE A 17 -6.72 -15.87 12.81
CA PHE A 17 -5.97 -14.94 12.00
C PHE A 17 -5.35 -15.69 10.82
N ASN A 18 -4.91 -14.97 9.80
CA ASN A 18 -4.19 -15.54 8.67
C ASN A 18 -2.74 -15.06 8.69
N ASP A 19 -1.78 -15.97 8.92
CA ASP A 19 -0.36 -15.61 9.07
C ASP A 19 0.25 -15.05 7.78
N ASP A 20 -0.06 -15.63 6.61
CA ASP A 20 0.42 -15.15 5.32
C ASP A 20 0.03 -13.68 5.04
N ILE A 21 -1.16 -13.26 5.51
CA ILE A 21 -1.67 -11.88 5.37
C ILE A 21 -1.24 -10.99 6.54
N GLN A 22 -1.57 -11.39 7.77
CA GLN A 22 -1.42 -10.55 8.96
C GLN A 22 -0.06 -10.71 9.62
N GLY A 23 0.51 -11.92 9.65
CA GLY A 23 1.84 -12.19 10.19
C GLY A 23 2.93 -11.53 9.33
N THR A 24 2.89 -11.74 8.02
CA THR A 24 3.78 -11.06 7.06
C THR A 24 3.70 -9.54 7.17
N ALA A 25 2.49 -9.00 7.31
CA ALA A 25 2.29 -7.56 7.52
C ALA A 25 2.91 -7.08 8.84
N ALA A 26 2.70 -7.80 9.94
CA ALA A 26 3.20 -7.42 11.26
C ALA A 26 4.74 -7.37 11.31
N VAL A 27 5.42 -8.41 10.82
CA VAL A 27 6.90 -8.43 10.79
C VAL A 27 7.47 -7.36 9.86
N THR A 28 6.82 -7.12 8.72
CA THR A 28 7.24 -6.09 7.76
C THR A 28 7.10 -4.69 8.35
N VAL A 29 5.95 -4.37 8.96
CA VAL A 29 5.70 -3.06 9.58
C VAL A 29 6.64 -2.84 10.76
N GLY A 30 6.84 -3.84 11.62
CA GLY A 30 7.80 -3.75 12.73
C GLY A 30 9.22 -3.42 12.24
N THR A 31 9.63 -4.04 11.14
CA THR A 31 10.93 -3.79 10.50
C THR A 31 11.00 -2.36 9.94
N LEU A 32 9.96 -1.89 9.24
CA LEU A 32 9.91 -0.54 8.67
C LEU A 32 9.90 0.56 9.74
N ILE A 33 9.23 0.35 10.88
CA ILE A 33 9.27 1.28 12.01
C ILE A 33 10.71 1.41 12.53
N ALA A 34 11.39 0.28 12.76
CA ALA A 34 12.76 0.28 13.26
C ALA A 34 13.73 0.92 12.26
N ALA A 35 13.63 0.57 10.98
CA ALA A 35 14.44 1.14 9.91
C ALA A 35 14.23 2.66 9.77
N SER A 36 12.98 3.13 9.85
CA SER A 36 12.67 4.56 9.75
C SER A 36 13.28 5.36 10.88
N ARG A 37 13.25 4.81 12.11
CA ARG A 37 13.89 5.40 13.29
C ARG A 37 15.41 5.42 13.16
N ALA A 38 16.00 4.33 12.69
CA ALA A 38 17.45 4.26 12.43
C ALA A 38 17.90 5.28 11.37
N ALA A 39 17.06 5.56 10.37
CA ALA A 39 17.29 6.58 9.36
C ALA A 39 16.98 8.03 9.84
N GLY A 40 16.73 8.25 11.13
CA GLY A 40 16.52 9.58 11.71
C GLY A 40 15.13 10.17 11.51
N GLY A 41 14.07 9.36 11.60
CA GLY A 41 12.69 9.83 11.49
C GLY A 41 11.64 8.80 11.91
N GLN A 42 10.42 8.94 11.39
CA GLN A 42 9.32 7.99 11.62
C GLN A 42 8.75 7.44 10.31
N LEU A 43 7.99 6.35 10.39
CA LEU A 43 7.45 5.67 9.20
C LEU A 43 6.50 6.58 8.42
N SER A 44 5.69 7.36 9.12
CA SER A 44 4.75 8.34 8.57
C SER A 44 5.42 9.47 7.79
N GLU A 45 6.73 9.67 7.90
CA GLU A 45 7.45 10.64 7.06
C GLU A 45 7.81 10.06 5.69
N LYS A 46 7.90 8.73 5.57
CA LYS A 46 8.41 8.05 4.37
C LYS A 46 7.33 7.87 3.31
N LYS A 47 7.74 7.87 2.04
CA LYS A 47 6.90 7.46 0.90
C LYS A 47 7.29 6.04 0.52
N ILE A 48 6.31 5.20 0.21
CA ILE A 48 6.53 3.76 0.06
C ILE A 48 5.98 3.31 -1.28
N VAL A 49 6.85 2.71 -2.09
CA VAL A 49 6.49 2.10 -3.38
C VAL A 49 6.56 0.59 -3.25
N PHE A 50 5.46 -0.09 -3.57
CA PHE A 50 5.35 -1.54 -3.64
C PHE A 50 5.47 -2.01 -5.08
N LEU A 51 6.37 -2.95 -5.34
CA LEU A 51 6.34 -3.77 -6.54
C LEU A 51 5.62 -5.08 -6.24
N GLY A 52 4.36 -5.18 -6.65
CA GLY A 52 3.47 -6.30 -6.39
C GLY A 52 2.20 -5.85 -5.66
N ALA A 53 1.10 -5.72 -6.40
CA ALA A 53 -0.21 -5.31 -5.87
C ALA A 53 -1.19 -6.48 -5.66
N GLY A 54 -0.66 -7.65 -5.27
CA GLY A 54 -1.45 -8.83 -4.88
C GLY A 54 -1.99 -8.74 -3.46
N SER A 55 -2.73 -9.76 -3.00
CA SER A 55 -3.39 -9.75 -1.68
C SER A 55 -2.42 -9.58 -0.51
N ALA A 56 -1.21 -10.13 -0.60
CA ALA A 56 -0.19 -9.98 0.43
C ALA A 56 0.33 -8.53 0.48
N GLY A 57 0.76 -7.98 -0.67
CA GLY A 57 1.24 -6.59 -0.77
C GLY A 57 0.19 -5.57 -0.31
N CYS A 58 -1.07 -5.73 -0.72
CA CYS A 58 -2.17 -4.89 -0.27
C CYS A 58 -2.43 -5.04 1.24
N GLY A 59 -2.31 -6.24 1.81
CA GLY A 59 -2.45 -6.46 3.25
C GLY A 59 -1.35 -5.74 4.06
N ILE A 60 -0.11 -5.79 3.60
CA ILE A 60 1.01 -5.07 4.21
C ILE A 60 0.79 -3.55 4.10
N ALA A 61 0.39 -3.06 2.93
CA ALA A 61 0.10 -1.65 2.69
C ALA A 61 -0.99 -1.09 3.64
N GLU A 62 -2.09 -1.81 3.84
CA GLU A 62 -3.14 -1.41 4.79
C GLU A 62 -2.62 -1.36 6.23
N MET A 63 -1.73 -2.27 6.63
CA MET A 63 -1.14 -2.22 7.97
C MET A 63 -0.15 -1.05 8.13
N ILE A 64 0.61 -0.71 7.08
CA ILE A 64 1.44 0.49 7.05
C ILE A 64 0.57 1.75 7.20
N ILE A 65 -0.52 1.85 6.44
CA ILE A 65 -1.48 2.97 6.50
C ILE A 65 -2.08 3.09 7.91
N ALA A 66 -2.47 1.97 8.53
CA ALA A 66 -2.96 1.97 9.90
C ALA A 66 -1.88 2.45 10.89
N GLN A 67 -0.63 2.01 10.71
CA GLN A 67 0.47 2.42 11.57
C GLN A 67 0.80 3.92 11.41
N THR A 68 0.86 4.45 10.19
CA THR A 68 1.17 5.87 9.97
C THR A 68 0.04 6.79 10.42
N GLN A 69 -1.21 6.32 10.44
CA GLN A 69 -2.30 7.02 11.14
C GLN A 69 -2.09 7.08 12.65
N ARG A 70 -1.61 6.00 13.27
CA ARG A 70 -1.25 6.00 14.71
C ARG A 70 -0.08 6.94 15.01
N GLU A 71 0.74 7.24 14.02
CA GLU A 71 1.81 8.25 14.09
C GLU A 71 1.34 9.67 13.78
N GLY A 72 0.04 9.88 13.53
CA GLY A 72 -0.59 11.20 13.44
C GLY A 72 -1.07 11.63 12.05
N LEU A 73 -0.92 10.80 11.02
CA LEU A 73 -1.50 11.12 9.71
C LEU A 73 -3.02 10.91 9.68
N SER A 74 -3.73 11.70 8.86
CA SER A 74 -5.08 11.32 8.44
C SER A 74 -5.02 10.09 7.53
N GLU A 75 -6.14 9.35 7.41
CA GLU A 75 -6.22 8.21 6.49
C GLU A 75 -5.87 8.61 5.05
N GLU A 76 -6.37 9.76 4.60
CA GLU A 76 -6.08 10.28 3.26
C GLU A 76 -4.59 10.55 3.06
N ALA A 77 -3.94 11.25 4.01
CA ALA A 77 -2.51 11.53 3.93
C ALA A 77 -1.66 10.26 3.99
N ALA A 78 -2.07 9.27 4.79
CA ALA A 78 -1.40 7.97 4.87
C ALA A 78 -1.50 7.21 3.53
N ARG A 79 -2.69 7.17 2.92
CA ARG A 79 -2.92 6.51 1.62
C ARG A 79 -2.16 7.19 0.48
N GLN A 80 -2.06 8.52 0.48
CA GLN A 80 -1.29 9.26 -0.53
C GLN A 80 0.22 8.97 -0.50
N LYS A 81 0.75 8.42 0.60
CA LYS A 81 2.17 8.04 0.72
C LYS A 81 2.48 6.62 0.24
N VAL A 82 1.48 5.83 -0.15
CA VAL A 82 1.66 4.43 -0.57
C VAL A 82 1.30 4.26 -2.04
N PHE A 83 2.23 3.70 -2.82
CA PHE A 83 2.11 3.55 -4.26
C PHE A 83 2.23 2.07 -4.64
N MET A 84 1.17 1.51 -5.22
CA MET A 84 1.11 0.08 -5.57
C MET A 84 1.35 -0.11 -7.07
N VAL A 85 2.40 -0.83 -7.44
CA VAL A 85 2.73 -1.13 -8.85
C VAL A 85 2.49 -2.62 -9.11
N ASP A 86 1.75 -2.93 -10.17
CA ASP A 86 1.56 -4.29 -10.67
C ASP A 86 2.15 -4.43 -12.09
N ARG A 87 1.95 -5.58 -12.75
CA ARG A 87 2.40 -5.86 -14.13
C ARG A 87 1.90 -4.84 -15.17
N PHE A 88 0.84 -4.10 -14.85
CA PHE A 88 0.25 -3.05 -15.70
C PHE A 88 0.63 -1.63 -15.25
N GLY A 89 1.62 -1.49 -14.37
CA GLY A 89 2.05 -0.20 -13.83
C GLY A 89 1.37 0.18 -12.52
N LEU A 90 1.46 1.46 -12.16
CA LEU A 90 0.83 2.02 -10.97
C LEU A 90 -0.69 1.80 -10.98
N LEU A 91 -1.24 1.35 -9.86
CA LEU A 91 -2.68 1.31 -9.66
C LEU A 91 -3.24 2.73 -9.58
N THR A 92 -4.14 3.08 -10.52
CA THR A 92 -4.80 4.38 -10.57
C THR A 92 -6.32 4.23 -10.64
N ASP A 93 -7.04 5.31 -10.32
CA ASP A 93 -8.51 5.40 -10.41
C ASP A 93 -9.08 5.13 -11.83
N LYS A 94 -8.28 5.30 -12.88
CA LYS A 94 -8.65 4.99 -14.27
C LYS A 94 -8.33 3.54 -14.69
N MET A 95 -7.66 2.75 -13.85
CA MET A 95 -7.27 1.39 -14.21
C MET A 95 -8.50 0.46 -14.27
N PRO A 96 -8.74 -0.25 -15.40
CA PRO A 96 -9.86 -1.18 -15.49
C PRO A 96 -9.59 -2.48 -14.71
N ASN A 97 -10.66 -3.20 -14.35
CA ASN A 97 -10.61 -4.55 -13.78
C ASN A 97 -9.85 -4.69 -12.44
N LEU A 98 -9.83 -3.63 -11.62
CA LEU A 98 -9.27 -3.67 -10.29
C LEU A 98 -10.04 -4.65 -9.38
N LEU A 99 -9.30 -5.44 -8.61
CA LEU A 99 -9.89 -6.30 -7.59
C LEU A 99 -10.35 -5.46 -6.39
N PRO A 100 -11.38 -5.89 -5.62
CA PRO A 100 -11.92 -5.09 -4.51
C PRO A 100 -10.90 -4.67 -3.43
N PHE A 101 -9.82 -5.43 -3.24
CA PHE A 101 -8.77 -5.08 -2.27
C PHE A 101 -7.71 -4.12 -2.84
N GLN A 102 -7.66 -3.95 -4.17
CA GLN A 102 -6.76 -3.02 -4.85
C GLN A 102 -7.37 -1.61 -4.93
N THR A 103 -8.70 -1.51 -5.04
CA THR A 103 -9.41 -0.23 -5.23
C THR A 103 -9.16 0.79 -4.11
N LYS A 104 -8.91 0.33 -2.87
CA LYS A 104 -8.60 1.22 -1.73
C LYS A 104 -7.19 1.82 -1.75
N LEU A 105 -6.32 1.32 -2.63
CA LEU A 105 -4.89 1.65 -2.70
C LEU A 105 -4.51 2.30 -4.05
N VAL A 106 -5.51 2.70 -4.84
CA VAL A 106 -5.28 3.39 -6.11
C VAL A 106 -4.85 4.84 -5.85
N GLN A 107 -3.99 5.34 -6.72
CA GLN A 107 -3.70 6.76 -6.79
C GLN A 107 -4.72 7.48 -7.67
N LYS A 108 -5.22 8.62 -7.22
CA LYS A 108 -6.09 9.47 -8.04
C LYS A 108 -5.25 10.10 -9.14
N ARG A 109 -5.71 10.06 -10.41
CA ARG A 109 -4.96 10.66 -11.52
C ARG A 109 -4.75 12.17 -11.36
N GLU A 110 -5.69 12.84 -10.69
CA GLU A 110 -5.60 14.26 -10.34
C GLU A 110 -4.35 14.59 -9.50
N ASN A 111 -3.96 13.71 -8.58
CA ASN A 111 -2.77 13.91 -7.73
C ASN A 111 -1.45 13.63 -8.46
N LEU A 112 -1.52 13.14 -9.70
CA LEU A 112 -0.37 12.76 -10.53
C LEU A 112 -0.18 13.73 -11.71
N SER A 113 -0.93 14.83 -11.77
CA SER A 113 -0.84 15.82 -12.86
C SER A 113 0.55 16.41 -13.02
N ASP A 114 1.31 16.46 -11.93
CA ASP A 114 2.64 17.06 -11.88
C ASP A 114 3.75 16.07 -12.30
N TRP A 115 3.39 14.83 -12.64
CA TRP A 115 4.34 13.84 -13.10
C TRP A 115 4.71 14.07 -14.55
N ASP A 116 6.00 13.95 -14.86
CA ASP A 116 6.56 14.06 -16.21
C ASP A 116 6.26 12.78 -17.04
N THR A 117 4.98 12.55 -17.36
CA THR A 117 4.53 11.42 -18.17
C THR A 117 3.08 11.58 -18.66
N ASP A 118 2.91 11.46 -19.97
CA ASP A 118 1.59 11.48 -20.64
C ASP A 118 1.00 10.08 -20.84
N SER A 119 1.67 9.03 -20.34
CA SER A 119 1.22 7.65 -20.53
C SER A 119 0.03 7.31 -19.63
N ASP A 120 -0.87 6.48 -20.14
CA ASP A 120 -1.91 5.82 -19.34
C ASP A 120 -1.34 4.76 -18.40
N VAL A 121 -0.22 4.15 -18.80
CA VAL A 121 0.50 3.14 -18.03
C VAL A 121 1.76 3.76 -17.44
N LEU A 122 1.79 3.87 -16.11
CA LEU A 122 2.92 4.42 -15.35
C LEU A 122 3.84 3.28 -14.90
N SER A 123 5.03 3.17 -15.47
CA SER A 123 5.97 2.09 -15.16
C SER A 123 6.53 2.21 -13.74
N LEU A 124 7.14 1.14 -13.22
CA LEU A 124 7.87 1.21 -11.94
C LEU A 124 8.94 2.31 -11.95
N LEU A 125 9.65 2.49 -13.08
CA LEU A 125 10.69 3.50 -13.20
C LEU A 125 10.10 4.92 -13.10
N ASP A 126 8.95 5.15 -13.74
CA ASP A 126 8.26 6.45 -13.67
C ASP A 126 7.77 6.73 -12.25
N VAL A 127 7.24 5.71 -11.57
CA VAL A 127 6.82 5.82 -10.17
C VAL A 127 8.00 6.18 -9.28
N VAL A 128 9.12 5.46 -9.39
CA VAL A 128 10.32 5.75 -8.58
C VAL A 128 10.85 7.16 -8.85
N ARG A 129 10.92 7.58 -10.12
CA ARG A 129 11.37 8.93 -10.53
C ARG A 129 10.53 10.04 -9.91
N ASN A 130 9.21 9.89 -9.96
CA ASN A 130 8.30 10.93 -9.52
C ASN A 130 8.10 10.92 -8.00
N VAL A 131 7.88 9.74 -7.40
CA VAL A 131 7.65 9.57 -5.97
C VAL A 131 8.90 9.90 -5.16
N LYS A 132 10.10 9.52 -5.62
CA LYS A 132 11.34 9.64 -4.84
C LYS A 132 11.16 9.02 -3.44
N PRO A 133 10.85 7.70 -3.39
CA PRO A 133 10.56 7.01 -2.13
C PRO A 133 11.75 6.97 -1.18
#